data_AF-A0A4R4QES3-F1
#
_entry.id   AF-A0A4R4QES3-F1
#
_cell.length_a   1.000
_cell.length_b   1.000
_cell.length_c   1.000
_cell.angle_alpha   90.00
_cell.angle_beta   90.00
_cell.angle_gamma   90.00
#
_symmetry.space_group_name_H-M   'P 1'
#
loop_
_entity.id
_entity.type
_entity.pdbx_description
1 polymer ?
#
loop_
_entity_poly.entity_id
_entity_poly.type
_entity_poly.pdbx_seq_one_letter_code
_entity_poly.pdbx_strand_id
1 'polypeptide(L)'
;MTDAKRKPNQTLRKARGSMTQQMVADKINEAVLHATGREALVAAKNISDYECGFYYWPRSDVRNAFCKVFGVARPQDLGFHPPVKVAPVALKPVDLLTLAQPRTASGTTECVKVPAGRSYLGVEIAGHYWAADRVGRDVLLIDPDEEALTALRRPDRRALVVAVDQDSRQYVADGRRFVDRAERRTGQQAVPLANIVDDMTVGIIWATMNADTSLLADDAQLVRSQAYVAHHEKSLASQAAVEEVPTLNPLASQWLGSRFCSRHVLRHLDQIEDEPLFWTREQRGEEAANWLLWTHKFDYLRRTSRRFTNLRRGFCIPESEVRASPRYERVMLLLAMALMEAFGIRVELSVEPEHSEVEGFVLANQAIVANWIGSPGLWCVEASAPPSRLSTYRKLADQVVGESLTSQSTPVSRLAFLASHLDIPWGWFRKRCVELAAVGVDDIAHPSSRLLSTRGLNTAIRYVAYIDLLEGDDFARR
;
A
#
# COMPACT_ATOMS: atom_id res chain seq x y z
N MET A 1 1.97 -26.23 3.62
CA MET A 1 2.57 -27.44 3.02
C MET A 1 1.50 -28.51 2.96
N THR A 2 0.65 -28.46 1.94
CA THR A 2 -0.20 -29.60 1.59
C THR A 2 0.73 -30.74 1.18
N ASP A 3 0.50 -31.88 1.82
CA ASP A 3 1.31 -33.09 1.72
C ASP A 3 1.18 -33.65 0.29
N ALA A 4 2.02 -33.17 -0.63
CA ALA A 4 2.29 -33.88 -1.86
C ALA A 4 2.75 -35.28 -1.43
N LYS A 5 1.84 -36.27 -1.50
CA LYS A 5 2.03 -37.64 -0.99
C LYS A 5 3.48 -38.04 -1.18
N ARG A 6 4.25 -37.96 -0.10
CA ARG A 6 5.70 -38.11 -0.14
C ARG A 6 5.96 -39.47 -0.74
N LYS A 7 6.59 -39.50 -1.91
CA LYS A 7 6.94 -40.76 -2.56
C LYS A 7 8.30 -41.17 -2.01
N PRO A 8 8.38 -42.25 -1.22
CA PRO A 8 9.67 -42.73 -0.74
C PRO A 8 10.57 -43.07 -1.92
N ASN A 9 11.86 -42.73 -1.83
CA ASN A 9 12.84 -43.10 -2.82
C ASN A 9 13.21 -44.58 -2.64
N GLN A 10 12.34 -45.46 -3.14
CA GLN A 10 12.50 -46.90 -3.08
C GLN A 10 13.76 -47.37 -3.82
N THR A 11 14.18 -46.64 -4.85
CA THR A 11 15.38 -46.94 -5.63
C THR A 11 16.64 -46.78 -4.80
N LEU A 12 16.79 -45.67 -4.08
CA LEU A 12 17.90 -45.46 -3.16
C LEU A 12 17.89 -46.48 -2.01
N ARG A 13 16.70 -46.75 -1.44
CA ARG A 13 16.56 -47.73 -0.36
C ARG A 13 16.93 -49.15 -0.79
N LYS A 14 16.62 -49.51 -2.04
CA LYS A 14 17.02 -50.78 -2.65
C LYS A 14 18.52 -50.83 -2.91
N ALA A 15 19.11 -49.73 -3.40
CA ALA A 15 20.55 -49.62 -3.65
C ALA A 15 21.37 -49.69 -2.35
N ARG A 16 20.86 -49.13 -1.24
CA ARG A 16 21.48 -49.26 0.08
C ARG A 16 21.62 -50.70 0.54
N GLY A 17 20.64 -51.55 0.23
CA GLY A 17 20.64 -52.96 0.64
C GLY A 17 20.78 -53.09 2.17
N SER A 18 21.78 -53.85 2.61
CA SER A 18 22.06 -54.12 4.03
C SER A 18 22.91 -53.06 4.73
N MET A 19 23.47 -52.08 4.00
CA MET A 19 24.26 -51.02 4.64
C MET A 19 23.37 -50.18 5.55
N THR A 20 23.86 -49.80 6.72
CA THR A 20 23.13 -48.85 7.58
C THR A 20 23.16 -47.46 6.96
N GLN A 21 22.22 -46.59 7.35
CA GLN A 21 22.21 -45.20 6.91
C GLN A 21 23.49 -44.45 7.33
N GLN A 22 24.07 -44.81 8.48
CA GLN A 22 25.36 -44.28 8.93
C GLN A 22 26.50 -44.74 8.02
N MET A 23 26.57 -46.03 7.69
CA MET A 23 27.62 -46.54 6.79
C MET A 23 27.56 -45.87 5.40
N VAL A 24 26.36 -45.60 4.88
CA VAL A 24 26.21 -44.86 3.62
C VAL A 24 26.67 -43.42 3.76
N ALA A 25 26.31 -42.75 4.87
CA ALA A 25 26.74 -41.39 5.14
C ALA A 25 28.27 -41.28 5.23
N ASP A 26 28.92 -42.19 5.93
CA ASP A 26 30.38 -42.23 6.08
C ASP A 26 31.08 -42.42 4.73
N LYS A 27 30.62 -43.39 3.92
CA LYS A 27 31.15 -43.64 2.57
C LYS A 27 30.97 -42.45 1.63
N ILE A 28 29.86 -41.73 1.77
CA ILE A 28 29.61 -40.52 0.97
C ILE A 28 30.53 -39.40 1.40
N ASN A 29 30.71 -39.17 2.71
CA ASN A 29 31.61 -38.14 3.21
C ASN A 29 33.07 -38.42 2.79
N GLU A 30 33.51 -39.67 2.88
CA GLU A 30 34.82 -40.12 2.38
C GLU A 30 34.96 -39.87 0.87
N ALA A 31 33.94 -40.22 0.08
CA ALA A 31 33.95 -40.00 -1.36
C ALA A 31 33.96 -38.51 -1.75
N VAL A 32 33.25 -37.64 -1.00
CA VAL A 32 33.28 -36.18 -1.22
C VAL A 32 34.64 -35.61 -0.81
N LEU A 33 35.18 -36.02 0.33
CA LEU A 33 36.49 -35.57 0.82
C LEU A 33 37.58 -35.92 -0.19
N HIS A 34 37.61 -37.16 -0.67
CA HIS A 34 38.56 -37.60 -1.69
C HIS A 34 38.41 -36.84 -3.01
N ALA A 35 37.19 -36.49 -3.41
CA ALA A 35 36.94 -35.84 -4.70
C ALA A 35 37.17 -34.30 -4.66
N THR A 36 36.99 -33.67 -3.51
CA THR A 36 36.92 -32.20 -3.40
C THR A 36 37.89 -31.58 -2.39
N GLY A 37 38.52 -32.39 -1.54
CA GLY A 37 39.35 -31.93 -0.42
C GLY A 37 38.55 -31.29 0.73
N ARG A 38 37.21 -31.39 0.71
CA ARG A 38 36.32 -30.82 1.73
C ARG A 38 35.48 -31.90 2.39
N GLU A 39 35.29 -31.79 3.70
CA GLU A 39 34.35 -32.65 4.41
C GLU A 39 32.91 -32.30 4.01
N ALA A 40 32.15 -33.31 3.61
CA ALA A 40 30.71 -33.20 3.58
C ALA A 40 30.16 -33.53 4.97
N LEU A 41 29.16 -32.78 5.43
CA LEU A 41 28.45 -33.05 6.69
C LEU A 41 27.18 -33.88 6.41
N VAL A 42 27.30 -34.98 5.66
CA VAL A 42 26.16 -35.90 5.45
C VAL A 42 26.06 -36.82 6.65
N ALA A 43 24.97 -36.74 7.41
CA ALA A 43 24.70 -37.64 8.53
C ALA A 43 23.73 -38.76 8.12
N ALA A 44 23.60 -39.80 8.94
CA ALA A 44 22.60 -40.85 8.75
C ALA A 44 21.17 -40.30 8.57
N LYS A 45 20.84 -39.20 9.27
CA LYS A 45 19.56 -38.52 9.11
C LYS A 45 19.34 -38.03 7.68
N ASN A 46 20.36 -37.46 7.03
CA ASN A 46 20.23 -36.99 5.66
C ASN A 46 19.94 -38.16 4.71
N ILE A 47 20.56 -39.33 4.92
CA ILE A 47 20.27 -40.54 4.14
C ILE A 47 18.82 -40.98 4.33
N SER A 48 18.34 -41.01 5.58
CA SER A 48 16.94 -41.29 5.88
C SER A 48 15.99 -40.29 5.20
N ASP A 49 16.33 -39.00 5.23
CA ASP A 49 15.53 -37.96 4.60
C ASP A 49 15.46 -38.14 3.07
N TYR A 50 16.56 -38.55 2.41
CA TYR A 50 16.55 -38.88 0.98
C TYR A 50 15.72 -40.15 0.67
N GLU A 51 15.82 -41.20 1.48
CA GLU A 51 15.05 -42.45 1.32
C GLU A 51 13.55 -42.24 1.53
N CYS A 52 13.19 -41.38 2.48
CA CYS A 52 11.81 -41.03 2.78
C CYS A 52 11.23 -39.95 1.84
N GLY A 53 12.04 -39.40 0.93
CA GLY A 53 11.60 -38.41 -0.05
C GLY A 53 11.43 -36.99 0.52
N PHE A 54 12.05 -36.67 1.65
CA PHE A 54 12.09 -35.30 2.19
C PHE A 54 12.96 -34.36 1.35
N TYR A 55 13.96 -34.91 0.66
CA TYR A 55 14.81 -34.20 -0.29
C TYR A 55 14.92 -35.01 -1.57
N TYR A 56 14.81 -34.34 -2.71
CA TYR A 56 14.81 -34.98 -4.03
C TYR A 56 16.08 -34.71 -4.85
N TRP A 57 16.91 -33.75 -4.42
CA TRP A 57 18.10 -33.33 -5.17
C TRP A 57 19.24 -32.83 -4.27
N PRO A 58 20.19 -33.71 -3.86
CA PRO A 58 21.38 -33.32 -3.10
C PRO A 58 22.27 -32.32 -3.86
N ARG A 59 23.26 -31.71 -3.22
CA ARG A 59 24.31 -30.91 -3.90
C ARG A 59 25.14 -31.76 -4.88
N SER A 60 25.77 -31.13 -5.86
CA SER A 60 26.44 -31.84 -6.98
C SER A 60 27.56 -32.78 -6.54
N ASP A 61 28.39 -32.33 -5.62
CA ASP A 61 29.44 -33.11 -4.96
C ASP A 61 28.87 -34.35 -4.26
N VAL A 62 27.82 -34.17 -3.45
CA VAL A 62 27.14 -35.25 -2.74
C VAL A 62 26.46 -36.23 -3.71
N ARG A 63 25.79 -35.74 -4.77
CA ARG A 63 25.19 -36.59 -5.81
C ARG A 63 26.22 -37.45 -6.54
N ASN A 64 27.37 -36.86 -6.87
CA ASN A 64 28.46 -37.57 -7.54
C ASN A 64 29.05 -38.65 -6.60
N ALA A 65 29.19 -38.33 -5.31
CA ALA A 65 29.59 -39.30 -4.30
C ALA A 65 28.60 -40.45 -4.14
N PHE A 66 27.28 -40.19 -4.15
CA PHE A 66 26.25 -41.22 -4.20
C PHE A 66 26.44 -42.16 -5.41
N CYS A 67 26.67 -41.60 -6.60
CA CYS A 67 26.88 -42.40 -7.81
C CYS A 67 28.11 -43.30 -7.69
N LYS A 68 29.20 -42.75 -7.14
CA LYS A 68 30.45 -43.49 -6.90
C LYS A 68 30.27 -44.61 -5.87
N VAL A 69 29.61 -44.33 -4.74
CA VAL A 69 29.41 -45.30 -3.65
C VAL A 69 28.52 -46.47 -4.08
N PHE A 70 27.51 -46.21 -4.92
CA PHE A 70 26.57 -47.21 -5.40
C PHE A 70 26.90 -47.79 -6.79
N GLY A 71 27.99 -47.35 -7.42
CA GLY A 71 28.41 -47.83 -8.73
C GLY A 71 27.42 -47.54 -9.87
N VAL A 72 26.63 -46.47 -9.76
CA VAL A 72 25.67 -46.08 -10.80
C VAL A 72 26.24 -44.95 -11.67
N ALA A 73 25.83 -44.92 -12.94
CA ALA A 73 26.29 -43.91 -13.88
C ALA A 73 25.65 -42.54 -13.64
N ARG A 74 24.39 -42.48 -13.20
CA ARG A 74 23.65 -41.23 -13.06
C ARG A 74 22.84 -41.17 -11.76
N PRO A 75 22.68 -39.97 -11.15
CA PRO A 75 21.88 -39.81 -9.93
C PRO A 75 20.41 -40.25 -10.08
N GLN A 76 19.85 -40.18 -11.29
CA GLN A 76 18.50 -40.63 -11.60
C GLN A 76 18.33 -42.14 -11.42
N ASP A 77 19.41 -42.90 -11.60
CA ASP A 77 19.41 -44.35 -11.39
C ASP A 77 19.34 -44.69 -9.88
N LEU A 78 19.52 -43.70 -8.99
CA LEU A 78 19.24 -43.76 -7.54
C LEU A 78 17.93 -43.04 -7.15
N GLY A 79 17.11 -42.63 -8.13
CA GLY A 79 15.85 -41.92 -7.88
C GLY A 79 16.00 -40.44 -7.52
N PHE A 80 17.18 -39.84 -7.71
CA PHE A 80 17.32 -38.39 -7.59
C PHE A 80 16.86 -37.70 -8.87
N HIS A 81 15.97 -36.72 -8.76
CA HIS A 81 15.48 -35.95 -9.89
C HIS A 81 15.69 -34.45 -9.64
N PRO A 82 16.17 -33.69 -10.63
CA PRO A 82 16.25 -32.24 -10.48
C PRO A 82 14.86 -31.69 -10.20
N PRO A 83 14.72 -30.65 -9.35
CA PRO A 83 13.45 -29.93 -9.26
C PRO A 83 13.01 -29.57 -10.67
N VAL A 84 11.76 -29.86 -11.02
CA VAL A 84 11.15 -29.33 -12.22
C VAL A 84 11.23 -27.81 -12.09
N LYS A 85 12.15 -27.19 -12.85
CA LYS A 85 12.12 -25.75 -13.03
C LYS A 85 10.87 -25.45 -13.84
N VAL A 86 9.76 -25.20 -13.16
CA VAL A 86 8.65 -24.51 -13.79
C VAL A 86 9.21 -23.14 -14.15
N ALA A 87 9.55 -22.94 -15.41
CA ALA A 87 9.87 -21.62 -15.91
C ALA A 87 8.70 -20.71 -15.51
N PRO A 88 8.94 -19.54 -14.89
CA PRO A 88 7.85 -18.63 -14.61
C PRO A 88 7.15 -18.36 -15.94
N VAL A 89 5.88 -18.76 -16.04
CA VAL A 89 5.04 -18.38 -17.17
C VAL A 89 5.07 -16.87 -17.19
N ALA A 90 5.60 -16.29 -18.26
CA ALA A 90 5.65 -14.84 -18.43
C ALA A 90 4.20 -14.37 -18.53
N LEU A 91 3.70 -13.77 -17.45
CA LEU A 91 2.34 -13.26 -17.39
C LEU A 91 2.22 -12.09 -18.39
N LYS A 92 1.13 -12.07 -19.16
CA LYS A 92 0.85 -10.97 -20.08
C LYS A 92 0.71 -9.66 -19.27
N PRO A 93 1.43 -8.59 -19.62
CA PRO A 93 1.31 -7.32 -18.91
C PRO A 93 0.02 -6.59 -19.29
N VAL A 94 -0.61 -5.96 -18.31
CA VAL A 94 -1.83 -5.15 -18.44
C VAL A 94 -1.70 -3.91 -17.57
N ASP A 95 -2.08 -2.75 -18.08
CA ASP A 95 -2.05 -1.52 -17.29
C ASP A 95 -3.32 -1.42 -16.42
N LEU A 96 -3.15 -1.09 -15.13
CA LEU A 96 -4.25 -0.81 -14.21
C LEU A 96 -5.22 0.23 -14.78
N LEU A 97 -4.73 1.24 -15.50
CA LEU A 97 -5.57 2.29 -16.09
C LEU A 97 -6.48 1.76 -17.21
N THR A 98 -6.16 0.58 -17.76
CA THR A 98 -6.97 -0.09 -18.79
C THR A 98 -7.95 -1.11 -18.21
N LEU A 99 -7.91 -1.39 -16.90
CA LEU A 99 -8.84 -2.34 -16.28
C LEU A 99 -10.31 -1.86 -16.36
N ALA A 100 -10.58 -0.57 -16.51
CA ALA A 100 -11.95 -0.10 -16.71
C ALA A 100 -12.53 -0.43 -18.10
N GLN A 101 -11.70 -0.85 -19.06
CA GLN A 101 -12.15 -1.19 -20.41
C GLN A 101 -12.84 -2.56 -20.45
N PRO A 102 -13.87 -2.78 -21.28
CA PRO A 102 -14.53 -4.08 -21.40
C PRO A 102 -13.55 -5.20 -21.72
N ARG A 103 -13.63 -6.31 -20.98
CA ARG A 103 -12.80 -7.51 -21.18
C ARG A 103 -13.63 -8.78 -21.08
N THR A 104 -13.15 -9.82 -21.74
CA THR A 104 -13.67 -11.19 -21.57
C THR A 104 -12.94 -11.88 -20.43
N ALA A 105 -13.68 -12.58 -19.56
CA ALA A 105 -13.07 -13.49 -18.60
C ALA A 105 -12.37 -14.63 -19.33
N SER A 106 -11.08 -14.84 -19.05
CA SER A 106 -10.30 -15.91 -19.66
C SER A 106 -9.76 -16.92 -18.65
N GLY A 107 -10.04 -16.77 -17.34
CA GLY A 107 -9.43 -17.61 -16.30
C GLY A 107 -7.91 -17.42 -16.17
N THR A 108 -7.33 -16.47 -16.91
CA THR A 108 -5.89 -16.27 -16.99
C THR A 108 -5.39 -15.40 -15.85
N THR A 109 -4.21 -15.73 -15.35
CA THR A 109 -3.43 -14.80 -14.53
C THR A 109 -2.66 -13.86 -15.47
N GLU A 110 -2.72 -12.57 -15.21
CA GLU A 110 -1.96 -11.53 -15.92
C GLU A 110 -1.11 -10.73 -14.93
N CYS A 111 -0.13 -9.98 -15.43
CA CYS A 111 0.65 -9.04 -14.63
C CYS A 111 0.02 -7.66 -14.77
N VAL A 112 -0.65 -7.20 -13.72
CA VAL A 112 -1.22 -5.85 -13.67
C VAL A 112 -0.13 -4.87 -13.24
N LYS A 113 0.20 -3.95 -14.13
CA LYS A 113 1.12 -2.84 -13.92
C LYS A 113 0.35 -1.69 -13.31
N VAL A 114 0.64 -1.39 -12.06
CA VAL A 114 0.20 -0.19 -11.39
C VAL A 114 1.17 0.93 -11.77
N PRO A 115 0.69 2.04 -12.35
CA PRO A 115 1.58 3.08 -12.86
C PRO A 115 2.39 3.74 -11.74
N ALA A 116 3.60 4.17 -12.11
CA ALA A 116 4.43 5.05 -11.32
C ALA A 116 3.83 6.46 -11.23
N GLY A 117 4.41 7.28 -10.36
CA GLY A 117 4.10 8.70 -10.22
C GLY A 117 5.38 9.49 -9.99
N ARG A 118 5.30 10.60 -9.26
CA ARG A 118 6.47 11.43 -8.90
C ARG A 118 7.34 10.74 -7.86
N SER A 119 6.71 10.21 -6.81
CA SER A 119 7.34 9.54 -5.68
C SER A 119 7.03 8.04 -5.66
N TYR A 120 5.97 7.64 -6.36
CA TYR A 120 5.59 6.25 -6.56
C TYR A 120 6.44 5.61 -7.66
N LEU A 121 7.03 4.45 -7.39
CA LEU A 121 7.91 3.74 -8.32
C LEU A 121 7.16 2.87 -9.34
N GLY A 122 5.84 2.70 -9.16
CA GLY A 122 5.06 1.72 -9.90
C GLY A 122 5.27 0.32 -9.32
N VAL A 123 4.26 -0.53 -9.45
CA VAL A 123 4.31 -1.89 -8.92
C VAL A 123 3.65 -2.89 -9.86
N GLU A 124 4.14 -4.12 -9.86
CA GLU A 124 3.54 -5.23 -10.58
C GLU A 124 2.80 -6.14 -9.60
N ILE A 125 1.52 -6.38 -9.86
CA ILE A 125 0.68 -7.29 -9.07
C ILE A 125 0.08 -8.36 -9.98
N ALA A 126 -0.22 -9.54 -9.44
CA ALA A 126 -0.93 -10.57 -10.18
C ALA A 126 -2.42 -10.20 -10.30
N GLY A 127 -2.97 -10.19 -11.51
CA GLY A 127 -4.41 -10.06 -11.74
C GLY A 127 -4.99 -11.40 -12.16
N HIS A 128 -5.99 -11.88 -11.43
CA HIS A 128 -6.67 -13.14 -11.75
C HIS A 128 -8.10 -12.85 -12.18
N TYR A 129 -8.47 -13.24 -13.40
CA TYR A 129 -9.73 -12.86 -14.03
C TYR A 129 -10.72 -14.01 -14.04
N TRP A 130 -11.92 -13.79 -13.51
CA TRP A 130 -13.01 -14.77 -13.51
C TRP A 130 -14.29 -14.22 -14.10
N ALA A 131 -15.03 -15.09 -14.79
CA ALA A 131 -16.43 -14.84 -15.08
C ALA A 131 -17.20 -14.89 -13.76
N ALA A 132 -18.11 -13.95 -13.58
CA ALA A 132 -18.90 -13.87 -12.37
C ALA A 132 -20.38 -13.71 -12.70
N ASP A 133 -21.21 -14.46 -11.98
CA ASP A 133 -22.66 -14.37 -12.11
C ASP A 133 -23.19 -13.32 -11.16
N ARG A 134 -24.00 -12.41 -11.71
CA ARG A 134 -24.69 -11.42 -10.90
C ARG A 134 -25.82 -12.08 -10.12
N VAL A 135 -25.77 -11.97 -8.80
CA VAL A 135 -26.80 -12.49 -7.92
C VAL A 135 -27.44 -11.34 -7.14
N GLY A 136 -28.72 -11.13 -7.39
CA GLY A 136 -29.46 -10.00 -6.82
C GLY A 136 -28.92 -8.66 -7.30
N ARG A 137 -29.05 -7.64 -6.44
CA ARG A 137 -28.73 -6.25 -6.81
C ARG A 137 -27.33 -5.81 -6.46
N ASP A 138 -26.60 -6.53 -5.60
CA ASP A 138 -25.45 -5.97 -4.88
C ASP A 138 -24.16 -6.78 -4.97
N VAL A 139 -24.20 -8.04 -5.44
CA VAL A 139 -23.02 -8.93 -5.43
C VAL A 139 -22.87 -9.73 -6.72
N LEU A 140 -21.61 -10.06 -7.02
CA LEU A 140 -21.18 -11.05 -8.00
C LEU A 140 -20.67 -12.28 -7.28
N LEU A 141 -20.98 -13.46 -7.81
CA LEU A 141 -20.47 -14.72 -7.30
C LEU A 141 -19.40 -15.28 -8.24
N ILE A 142 -18.24 -15.61 -7.66
CA ILE A 142 -17.14 -16.30 -8.33
C ILE A 142 -17.00 -17.68 -7.72
N ASP A 143 -16.77 -18.70 -8.54
CA ASP A 143 -16.41 -20.04 -8.07
C ASP A 143 -14.93 -20.32 -8.39
N PRO A 144 -14.00 -20.01 -7.47
CA PRO A 144 -12.58 -20.22 -7.72
C PRO A 144 -12.21 -21.69 -7.51
N ASP A 145 -11.44 -22.26 -8.43
CA ASP A 145 -10.86 -23.60 -8.23
C ASP A 145 -9.69 -23.57 -7.21
N GLU A 146 -9.28 -24.76 -6.74
CA GLU A 146 -8.19 -24.89 -5.74
C GLU A 146 -6.82 -24.45 -6.26
N GLU A 147 -6.57 -24.52 -7.57
CA GLU A 147 -5.32 -24.09 -8.17
C GLU A 147 -5.22 -22.56 -8.13
N ALA A 148 -6.31 -21.87 -8.47
CA ALA A 148 -6.51 -20.44 -8.35
C ALA A 148 -6.33 -19.95 -6.91
N LEU A 149 -7.00 -20.58 -5.94
CA LEU A 149 -6.85 -20.24 -4.52
C LEU A 149 -5.40 -20.43 -4.05
N THR A 150 -4.72 -21.47 -4.54
CA THR A 150 -3.29 -21.70 -4.26
C THR A 150 -2.41 -20.60 -4.84
N ALA A 151 -2.73 -20.09 -6.03
CA ALA A 151 -2.00 -18.97 -6.63
C ALA A 151 -2.20 -17.66 -5.85
N LEU A 152 -3.42 -17.40 -5.36
CA LEU A 152 -3.74 -16.23 -4.53
C LEU A 152 -3.13 -16.27 -3.13
N ARG A 153 -2.84 -17.47 -2.58
CA ARG A 153 -2.21 -17.67 -1.26
C ARG A 153 -0.74 -17.24 -1.19
N ARG A 154 -0.11 -16.90 -2.31
CA ARG A 154 1.33 -16.62 -2.37
C ARG A 154 1.68 -15.35 -1.58
N PRO A 155 2.42 -15.44 -0.46
CA PRO A 155 2.73 -14.27 0.36
C PRO A 155 3.78 -13.36 -0.28
N ASP A 156 4.52 -13.87 -1.26
CA ASP A 156 5.56 -13.12 -1.99
C ASP A 156 5.00 -12.20 -3.09
N ARG A 157 3.69 -12.26 -3.37
CA ARG A 157 3.06 -11.49 -4.45
C ARG A 157 1.74 -10.90 -4.01
N ARG A 158 1.51 -9.64 -4.36
CA ARG A 158 0.19 -9.04 -4.29
C ARG A 158 -0.66 -9.57 -5.44
N ALA A 159 -1.91 -9.86 -5.15
CA ALA A 159 -2.86 -10.36 -6.13
C ALA A 159 -4.18 -9.58 -6.05
N LEU A 160 -4.77 -9.37 -7.22
CA LEU A 160 -6.08 -8.79 -7.42
C LEU A 160 -6.97 -9.84 -8.07
N VAL A 161 -8.14 -10.06 -7.49
CA VAL A 161 -9.23 -10.82 -8.11
C VAL A 161 -10.03 -9.85 -8.96
N VAL A 162 -10.23 -10.16 -10.22
CA VAL A 162 -11.00 -9.36 -11.17
C VAL A 162 -12.21 -10.18 -11.61
N ALA A 163 -13.38 -9.85 -11.06
CA ALA A 163 -14.65 -10.39 -11.49
C ALA A 163 -15.11 -9.67 -12.75
N VAL A 164 -15.52 -10.41 -13.77
CA VAL A 164 -16.04 -9.89 -15.03
C VAL A 164 -17.49 -10.35 -15.17
N ASP A 165 -18.41 -9.40 -15.27
CA ASP A 165 -19.84 -9.70 -15.46
C ASP A 165 -20.19 -9.95 -16.94
N GLN A 166 -21.47 -10.22 -17.20
CA GLN A 166 -21.99 -10.48 -18.54
C GLN A 166 -21.91 -9.27 -19.49
N ASP A 167 -21.85 -8.05 -18.94
CA ASP A 167 -21.67 -6.79 -19.68
C ASP A 167 -20.18 -6.43 -19.85
N SER A 168 -19.27 -7.37 -19.54
CA SER A 168 -17.82 -7.18 -19.55
C SER A 168 -17.32 -6.08 -18.60
N ARG A 169 -18.11 -5.71 -17.60
CA ARG A 169 -17.68 -4.79 -16.53
C ARG A 169 -16.83 -5.53 -15.52
N GLN A 170 -15.86 -4.81 -14.98
CA GLN A 170 -14.87 -5.37 -14.07
C GLN A 170 -15.09 -4.88 -12.66
N TYR A 171 -14.90 -5.79 -11.71
CA TYR A 171 -15.04 -5.57 -10.28
C TYR A 171 -13.85 -6.23 -9.59
N VAL A 172 -13.36 -5.61 -8.53
CA VAL A 172 -12.11 -6.04 -7.92
C VAL A 172 -12.29 -6.54 -6.50
N ALA A 173 -11.43 -7.48 -6.12
CA ALA A 173 -11.20 -7.81 -4.73
C ALA A 173 -9.71 -8.03 -4.44
N ASP A 174 -9.27 -7.63 -3.25
CA ASP A 174 -7.93 -7.96 -2.74
C ASP A 174 -7.79 -9.48 -2.62
N GLY A 175 -6.75 -10.04 -3.25
CA GLY A 175 -6.58 -11.49 -3.36
C GLY A 175 -6.42 -12.19 -2.02
N ARG A 176 -5.75 -11.56 -1.05
CA ARG A 176 -5.59 -12.14 0.29
C ARG A 176 -6.91 -12.15 1.03
N ARG A 177 -7.65 -11.03 1.01
CA ARG A 177 -8.98 -10.93 1.62
C ARG A 177 -9.98 -11.88 0.99
N PHE A 178 -9.90 -12.07 -0.33
CA PHE A 178 -10.71 -13.03 -1.06
C PHE A 178 -10.43 -14.47 -0.60
N VAL A 179 -9.16 -14.87 -0.50
CA VAL A 179 -8.77 -16.19 0.04
C VAL A 179 -9.20 -16.35 1.49
N ASP A 180 -8.97 -15.36 2.35
CA ASP A 180 -9.36 -15.40 3.77
C ASP A 180 -10.87 -15.63 3.94
N ARG A 181 -11.71 -15.10 3.02
CA ARG A 181 -13.16 -15.37 2.98
C ARG A 181 -13.47 -16.76 2.46
N ALA A 182 -12.79 -17.19 1.40
CA ALA A 182 -12.96 -18.52 0.80
C ALA A 182 -12.63 -19.64 1.78
N GLU A 183 -11.65 -19.46 2.65
CA GLU A 183 -11.31 -20.47 3.67
C GLU A 183 -12.34 -20.56 4.80
N ARG A 184 -13.10 -19.49 5.05
CA ARG A 184 -14.15 -19.46 6.09
C ARG A 184 -15.51 -19.94 5.57
N ARG A 185 -15.71 -19.98 4.25
CA ARG A 185 -17.00 -20.29 3.61
C ARG A 185 -16.81 -21.33 2.53
N THR A 186 -17.57 -22.42 2.57
CA THR A 186 -17.61 -23.37 1.47
C THR A 186 -18.47 -22.85 0.33
N GLY A 187 -17.95 -22.84 -0.90
CA GLY A 187 -18.68 -22.50 -2.12
C GLY A 187 -18.32 -21.14 -2.74
N GLN A 188 -19.26 -20.57 -3.49
CA GLN A 188 -19.06 -19.34 -4.26
C GLN A 188 -18.70 -18.13 -3.37
N GLN A 189 -17.77 -17.32 -3.87
CA GLN A 189 -17.25 -16.13 -3.19
C GLN A 189 -17.87 -14.86 -3.75
N ALA A 190 -18.30 -13.98 -2.85
CA ALA A 190 -18.93 -12.72 -3.21
C ALA A 190 -17.89 -11.63 -3.47
N VAL A 191 -18.08 -10.91 -4.58
CA VAL A 191 -17.45 -9.63 -4.89
C VAL A 191 -18.54 -8.57 -4.96
N PRO A 192 -18.53 -7.51 -4.13
CA PRO A 192 -19.56 -6.49 -4.16
C PRO A 192 -19.57 -5.70 -5.48
N LEU A 193 -20.75 -5.37 -5.99
CA LEU A 193 -20.88 -4.50 -7.17
C LEU A 193 -20.35 -3.08 -6.93
N ALA A 194 -20.30 -2.65 -5.67
CA ALA A 194 -19.67 -1.39 -5.28
C ALA A 194 -18.17 -1.35 -5.62
N ASN A 195 -17.51 -2.50 -5.79
CA ASN A 195 -16.10 -2.60 -6.16
C ASN A 195 -15.87 -2.53 -7.68
N ILE A 196 -16.81 -1.97 -8.44
CA ILE A 196 -16.65 -1.70 -9.87
C ILE A 196 -15.36 -0.90 -10.12
N VAL A 197 -14.66 -1.25 -11.20
CA VAL A 197 -13.46 -0.53 -11.64
C VAL A 197 -13.86 0.77 -12.33
N ASP A 198 -13.60 1.88 -11.65
CA ASP A 198 -13.68 3.25 -12.16
C ASP A 198 -12.53 4.08 -11.58
N ASP A 199 -12.49 5.39 -11.85
CA ASP A 199 -11.43 6.28 -11.34
C ASP A 199 -11.27 6.26 -9.81
N MET A 200 -12.35 6.02 -9.05
CA MET A 200 -12.28 5.95 -7.59
C MET A 200 -11.61 4.66 -7.13
N THR A 201 -12.05 3.51 -7.67
CA THR A 201 -11.44 2.22 -7.35
C THR A 201 -9.98 2.15 -7.87
N VAL A 202 -9.70 2.69 -9.05
CA VAL A 202 -8.34 2.80 -9.61
C VAL A 202 -7.45 3.63 -8.70
N GLY A 203 -7.91 4.81 -8.24
CA GLY A 203 -7.16 5.65 -7.31
C GLY A 203 -6.82 4.95 -6.00
N ILE A 204 -7.78 4.19 -5.44
CA ILE A 204 -7.59 3.40 -4.21
C ILE A 204 -6.52 2.32 -4.42
N ILE A 205 -6.61 1.53 -5.50
CA ILE A 205 -5.61 0.49 -5.82
C ILE A 205 -4.24 1.14 -6.05
N TRP A 206 -4.19 2.16 -6.90
CA TRP A 206 -2.95 2.84 -7.28
C TRP A 206 -2.18 3.38 -6.07
N ALA A 207 -2.87 4.14 -5.21
CA ALA A 207 -2.24 4.72 -4.03
C ALA A 207 -1.86 3.65 -3.00
N THR A 208 -2.75 2.69 -2.75
CA THR A 208 -2.49 1.65 -1.74
C THR A 208 -1.36 0.73 -2.15
N MET A 209 -1.34 0.26 -3.40
CA MET A 209 -0.34 -0.71 -3.85
C MET A 209 1.06 -0.08 -3.94
N ASN A 210 1.17 1.14 -4.48
CA ASN A 210 2.44 1.85 -4.49
C ASN A 210 2.93 2.13 -3.06
N ALA A 211 2.07 2.68 -2.20
CA ALA A 211 2.49 3.03 -0.84
C ALA A 211 2.90 1.81 -0.03
N ASP A 212 2.14 0.73 -0.15
CA ASP A 212 2.38 -0.48 0.62
C ASP A 212 3.68 -1.16 0.20
N THR A 213 3.90 -1.36 -1.10
CA THR A 213 5.13 -1.97 -1.61
C THR A 213 6.36 -1.12 -1.29
N SER A 214 6.31 0.20 -1.48
CA SER A 214 7.43 1.09 -1.16
C SER A 214 7.78 1.09 0.33
N LEU A 215 6.79 1.11 1.22
CA LEU A 215 7.08 1.08 2.66
C LEU A 215 7.54 -0.29 3.15
N LEU A 216 7.03 -1.38 2.57
CA LEU A 216 7.49 -2.74 2.90
C LEU A 216 8.92 -3.00 2.43
N ALA A 217 9.31 -2.47 1.26
CA ALA A 217 10.67 -2.60 0.73
C ALA A 217 11.72 -2.05 1.72
N ASP A 218 11.37 -1.00 2.47
CA ASP A 218 12.26 -0.31 3.38
C ASP A 218 11.92 -0.48 4.87
N ASP A 219 11.00 -1.36 5.28
CA ASP A 219 10.51 -1.40 6.69
C ASP A 219 11.65 -1.50 7.72
N ALA A 220 12.62 -2.38 7.49
CA ALA A 220 13.78 -2.52 8.39
C ALA A 220 14.68 -1.27 8.39
N GLN A 221 14.86 -0.62 7.24
CA GLN A 221 15.65 0.59 7.13
C GLN A 221 14.91 1.79 7.75
N LEU A 222 13.60 1.90 7.56
CA LEU A 222 12.73 2.89 8.18
C LEU A 222 12.79 2.83 9.70
N VAL A 223 12.84 1.63 10.30
CA VAL A 223 13.02 1.48 11.76
C VAL A 223 14.37 2.06 12.21
N ARG A 224 15.45 1.77 11.48
CA ARG A 224 16.79 2.31 11.79
C ARG A 224 16.84 3.83 11.62
N SER A 225 16.32 4.35 10.50
CA SER A 225 16.28 5.78 10.22
C SER A 225 15.44 6.52 11.26
N GLN A 226 14.31 5.97 11.72
CA GLN A 226 13.54 6.55 12.82
C GLN A 226 14.36 6.68 14.11
N ALA A 227 15.12 5.65 14.48
CA ALA A 227 15.98 5.70 15.66
C ALA A 227 17.11 6.73 15.50
N TYR A 228 17.68 6.82 14.29
CA TYR A 228 18.68 7.84 13.96
C TYR A 228 18.11 9.23 14.15
N VAL A 229 16.97 9.56 13.52
CA VAL A 229 16.43 10.94 13.54
C VAL A 229 15.81 11.35 14.89
N ALA A 230 15.60 10.39 15.81
CA ALA A 230 15.03 10.66 17.13
C ALA A 230 15.82 11.70 17.95
N HIS A 231 17.12 11.84 17.73
CA HIS A 231 17.93 12.84 18.42
C HIS A 231 17.57 14.29 18.03
N HIS A 232 17.10 14.52 16.80
CA HIS A 232 16.62 15.83 16.35
C HIS A 232 15.28 16.22 16.97
N GLU A 233 14.54 15.25 17.51
CA GLU A 233 13.18 15.50 17.99
C GLU A 233 13.13 16.52 19.13
N LYS A 234 14.19 16.69 19.93
CA LYS A 234 14.15 17.64 21.07
C LYS A 234 14.41 19.09 20.66
N SER A 235 14.87 19.34 19.44
CA SER A 235 15.25 20.68 18.99
C SER A 235 14.03 21.54 18.67
N LEU A 236 14.10 22.83 19.01
CA LEU A 236 13.08 23.83 18.63
C LEU A 236 13.11 24.11 17.12
N ALA A 237 14.26 23.95 16.48
CA ALA A 237 14.41 24.02 15.03
C ALA A 237 15.29 22.85 14.56
N SER A 238 14.92 22.25 13.44
CA SER A 238 15.69 21.16 12.83
C SER A 238 15.43 21.08 11.34
N GLN A 239 16.49 20.86 10.58
CA GLN A 239 16.45 20.52 9.17
C GLN A 239 17.31 19.28 8.98
N ALA A 240 16.83 18.34 8.16
CA ALA A 240 17.62 17.18 7.75
C ALA A 240 17.67 17.09 6.23
N ALA A 241 18.82 16.67 5.72
CA ALA A 241 19.05 16.47 4.30
C ALA A 241 18.61 15.06 3.88
N VAL A 242 18.26 14.86 2.60
CA VAL A 242 17.86 13.52 2.10
C VAL A 242 19.05 12.56 2.14
N GLU A 243 20.26 13.10 2.01
CA GLU A 243 21.55 12.41 2.06
C GLU A 243 21.83 11.76 3.42
N GLU A 244 21.12 12.15 4.48
CA GLU A 244 21.20 11.49 5.79
C GLU A 244 20.57 10.10 5.80
N VAL A 245 19.68 9.80 4.84
CA VAL A 245 19.00 8.51 4.68
C VAL A 245 19.09 8.00 3.24
N PRO A 246 20.31 7.87 2.67
CA PRO A 246 20.50 7.72 1.22
C PRO A 246 20.00 6.37 0.67
N THR A 247 19.68 5.42 1.54
CA THR A 247 19.21 4.09 1.19
C THR A 247 17.68 3.97 1.21
N LEU A 248 16.95 4.99 1.66
CA LEU A 248 15.49 5.00 1.61
C LEU A 248 14.99 5.39 0.22
N ASN A 249 13.97 4.69 -0.25
CA ASN A 249 13.22 5.08 -1.42
C ASN A 249 12.45 6.39 -1.18
N PRO A 250 12.05 7.11 -2.25
CA PRO A 250 11.44 8.43 -2.12
C PRO A 250 10.23 8.48 -1.18
N LEU A 251 9.35 7.47 -1.25
CA LEU A 251 8.16 7.44 -0.43
C LEU A 251 8.46 7.12 1.05
N ALA A 252 9.42 6.23 1.31
CA ALA A 252 9.88 5.95 2.67
C ALA A 252 10.50 7.20 3.32
N SER A 253 11.30 7.95 2.57
CA SER A 253 11.84 9.25 2.99
C SER A 253 10.73 10.25 3.30
N GLN A 254 9.74 10.40 2.41
CA GLN A 254 8.59 11.26 2.64
C GLN A 254 7.78 10.85 3.88
N TRP A 255 7.56 9.55 4.09
CA TRP A 255 6.88 9.04 5.28
C TRP A 255 7.63 9.42 6.56
N LEU A 256 8.95 9.28 6.56
CA LEU A 256 9.81 9.64 7.69
C LEU A 256 9.74 11.14 8.00
N GLY A 257 9.90 12.00 6.98
CA GLY A 257 9.79 13.46 7.11
C GLY A 257 8.43 13.89 7.61
N SER A 258 7.36 13.36 7.01
CA SER A 258 5.98 13.63 7.42
C SER A 258 5.69 13.25 8.87
N ARG A 259 6.20 12.09 9.29
CA ARG A 259 6.07 11.62 10.66
C ARG A 259 6.80 12.53 11.64
N PHE A 260 8.02 12.96 11.29
CA PHE A 260 8.80 13.89 12.09
C PHE A 260 8.07 15.25 12.23
N CYS A 261 7.65 15.84 11.13
CA CYS A 261 6.86 17.08 11.10
C CYS A 261 5.57 16.97 11.93
N SER A 262 4.83 15.87 11.80
CA SER A 262 3.59 15.65 12.57
C SER A 262 3.86 15.61 14.08
N ARG A 263 4.94 14.95 14.51
CA ARG A 263 5.35 14.92 15.93
C ARG A 263 5.82 16.28 16.42
N HIS A 264 6.58 17.01 15.60
CA HIS A 264 7.04 18.35 15.92
C HIS A 264 5.89 19.30 16.15
N VAL A 265 4.91 19.33 15.24
CA VAL A 265 3.68 20.12 15.42
C VAL A 265 2.98 19.72 16.70
N LEU A 266 2.65 18.44 16.89
CA LEU A 266 1.91 17.97 18.06
C LEU A 266 2.58 18.33 19.40
N ARG A 267 3.92 18.40 19.45
CA ARG A 267 4.66 18.79 20.66
C ARG A 267 4.52 20.28 20.99
N HIS A 268 4.37 21.12 19.98
CA HIS A 268 4.34 22.58 20.13
C HIS A 268 2.92 23.15 20.04
N LEU A 269 1.90 22.32 19.75
CA LEU A 269 0.50 22.77 19.70
C LEU A 269 -0.01 23.36 21.02
N ASP A 270 0.54 22.95 22.17
CA ASP A 270 0.15 23.52 23.48
C ASP A 270 0.52 25.00 23.61
N GLN A 271 1.42 25.49 22.75
CA GLN A 271 1.81 26.90 22.70
C GLN A 271 0.85 27.74 21.84
N ILE A 272 -0.10 27.10 21.15
CA ILE A 272 -1.12 27.75 20.33
C ILE A 272 -2.42 27.85 21.14
N GLU A 273 -2.82 29.09 21.43
CA GLU A 273 -4.03 29.39 22.19
C GLU A 273 -5.24 29.63 21.29
N ASP A 274 -5.03 30.37 20.20
CA ASP A 274 -6.07 30.69 19.22
C ASP A 274 -6.32 29.56 18.21
N GLU A 275 -7.41 29.67 17.45
CA GLU A 275 -7.80 28.69 16.43
C GLU A 275 -6.82 28.70 15.25
N PRO A 276 -6.07 27.61 15.01
CA PRO A 276 -5.02 27.63 14.00
C PRO A 276 -5.54 27.43 12.57
N LEU A 277 -4.88 28.12 11.64
CA LEU A 277 -4.85 27.76 10.23
C LEU A 277 -3.65 26.84 9.97
N PHE A 278 -3.91 25.66 9.44
CA PHE A 278 -2.87 24.77 8.93
C PHE A 278 -2.67 25.02 7.44
N TRP A 279 -1.45 25.26 6.99
CA TRP A 279 -1.11 25.35 5.57
C TRP A 279 -0.36 24.10 5.12
N THR A 280 -0.75 23.55 3.97
CA THR A 280 -0.24 22.29 3.43
C THR A 280 0.27 22.49 2.01
N ARG A 281 1.27 21.71 1.60
CA ARG A 281 1.92 21.83 0.29
C ARG A 281 1.44 20.82 -0.75
N GLU A 282 0.64 19.86 -0.32
CA GLU A 282 0.02 18.85 -1.17
C GLU A 282 -0.87 19.53 -2.24
N GLN A 283 -0.59 19.26 -3.51
CA GLN A 283 -1.34 19.81 -4.65
C GLN A 283 -1.97 18.71 -5.50
N ARG A 284 -1.48 17.47 -5.36
CA ARG A 284 -1.88 16.31 -6.20
C ARG A 284 -2.42 15.15 -5.39
N GLY A 285 -3.07 14.22 -6.09
CA GLY A 285 -3.62 13.00 -5.52
C GLY A 285 -2.56 12.11 -4.87
N GLU A 286 -1.38 11.98 -5.49
CA GLU A 286 -0.26 11.21 -4.94
C GLU A 286 0.13 11.69 -3.53
N GLU A 287 0.32 13.00 -3.40
CA GLU A 287 0.75 13.65 -2.16
C GLU A 287 -0.38 13.61 -1.11
N ALA A 288 -1.61 13.83 -1.55
CA ALA A 288 -2.78 13.85 -0.68
C ALA A 288 -3.22 12.46 -0.20
N ALA A 289 -2.94 11.39 -0.97
CA ALA A 289 -3.24 10.02 -0.58
C ALA A 289 -2.55 9.62 0.74
N ASN A 290 -1.46 10.28 1.09
CA ASN A 290 -0.77 10.10 2.37
C ASN A 290 -1.67 10.44 3.57
N TRP A 291 -2.59 11.39 3.46
CA TRP A 291 -3.59 11.69 4.51
C TRP A 291 -4.59 10.55 4.71
N LEU A 292 -4.91 9.86 3.63
CA LEU A 292 -5.92 8.80 3.60
C LEU A 292 -5.36 7.46 4.08
N LEU A 293 -4.09 7.19 3.79
CA LEU A 293 -3.47 5.88 3.98
C LEU A 293 -2.51 5.82 5.17
N TRP A 294 -1.76 6.88 5.48
CA TRP A 294 -0.73 6.80 6.52
C TRP A 294 -1.35 6.86 7.91
N THR A 295 -1.13 5.82 8.71
CA THR A 295 -1.73 5.69 10.04
C THR A 295 -1.44 6.90 10.93
N HIS A 296 -0.21 7.45 10.88
CA HIS A 296 0.14 8.61 11.70
C HIS A 296 -0.55 9.90 11.26
N LYS A 297 -0.93 10.04 9.98
CA LYS A 297 -1.64 11.23 9.48
C LYS A 297 -3.09 11.23 9.93
N PHE A 298 -3.74 10.07 9.89
CA PHE A 298 -5.06 9.88 10.47
C PHE A 298 -5.06 10.21 11.98
N ASP A 299 -4.10 9.67 12.73
CA ASP A 299 -3.97 9.95 14.16
C ASP A 299 -3.62 11.42 14.45
N TYR A 300 -2.84 12.06 13.58
CA TYR A 300 -2.55 13.48 13.65
C TYR A 300 -3.84 14.32 13.50
N LEU A 301 -4.65 14.08 12.47
CA LEU A 301 -5.93 14.79 12.27
C LEU A 301 -6.87 14.59 13.46
N ARG A 302 -6.94 13.37 13.99
CA ARG A 302 -7.74 13.06 15.18
C ARG A 302 -7.27 13.82 16.42
N ARG A 303 -5.96 13.95 16.62
CA ARG A 303 -5.40 14.66 17.79
C ARG A 303 -5.59 16.17 17.67
N THR A 304 -5.36 16.76 16.50
CA THR A 304 -5.54 18.20 16.30
C THR A 304 -7.00 18.61 16.40
N SER A 305 -7.92 17.87 15.77
CA SER A 305 -9.36 18.14 15.81
C SER A 305 -10.00 18.01 17.19
N ARG A 306 -9.39 17.23 18.11
CA ARG A 306 -9.85 17.18 19.51
C ARG A 306 -9.44 18.39 20.32
N ARG A 307 -8.40 19.12 19.90
CA ARG A 307 -7.85 20.25 20.64
C ARG A 307 -8.51 21.58 20.29
N PHE A 308 -9.01 21.71 19.07
CA PHE A 308 -9.55 22.96 18.53
C PHE A 308 -10.86 22.69 17.78
N THR A 309 -11.83 23.58 17.93
CA THR A 309 -13.18 23.40 17.40
C THR A 309 -13.35 23.91 15.98
N ASN A 310 -12.77 25.06 15.62
CA ASN A 310 -12.89 25.67 14.29
C ASN A 310 -11.55 25.65 13.54
N LEU A 311 -11.05 24.44 13.29
CA LEU A 311 -9.81 24.28 12.54
C LEU A 311 -10.00 24.61 11.07
N ARG A 312 -8.99 25.28 10.50
CA ARG A 312 -8.90 25.49 9.06
C ARG A 312 -7.65 24.81 8.50
N ARG A 313 -7.75 24.28 7.29
CA ARG A 313 -6.61 23.77 6.53
C ARG A 313 -6.63 24.26 5.10
N GLY A 314 -5.64 25.07 4.75
CA GLY A 314 -5.46 25.62 3.42
C GLY A 314 -4.65 24.70 2.51
N PHE A 315 -5.08 24.64 1.26
CA PHE A 315 -4.37 24.05 0.13
C PHE A 315 -4.13 25.09 -0.94
N CYS A 316 -3.02 24.98 -1.67
CA CYS A 316 -2.83 25.68 -2.93
C CYS A 316 -2.90 24.68 -4.08
N ILE A 317 -3.95 24.72 -4.89
CA ILE A 317 -4.13 23.84 -6.05
C ILE A 317 -4.43 24.70 -7.27
N PRO A 318 -3.37 25.17 -7.96
CA PRO A 318 -3.51 25.94 -9.19
C PRO A 318 -4.18 25.11 -10.29
N GLU A 319 -4.86 25.77 -11.22
CA GLU A 319 -5.54 25.07 -12.33
C GLU A 319 -4.57 24.24 -13.20
N SER A 320 -3.30 24.65 -13.29
CA SER A 320 -2.28 23.90 -14.00
C SER A 320 -2.06 22.51 -13.40
N GLU A 321 -2.11 22.40 -12.07
CA GLU A 321 -1.98 21.13 -11.37
C GLU A 321 -3.22 20.26 -11.55
N VAL A 322 -4.42 20.87 -11.60
CA VAL A 322 -5.66 20.15 -11.91
C VAL A 322 -5.60 19.56 -13.33
N ARG A 323 -5.24 20.38 -14.34
CA ARG A 323 -5.14 19.93 -15.73
C ARG A 323 -4.07 18.85 -15.94
N ALA A 324 -2.99 18.91 -15.18
CA ALA A 324 -1.90 17.95 -15.25
C ALA A 324 -2.16 16.66 -14.45
N SER A 325 -3.28 16.56 -13.71
CA SER A 325 -3.58 15.42 -12.85
C SER A 325 -4.67 14.53 -13.47
N PRO A 326 -4.44 13.22 -13.60
CA PRO A 326 -5.46 12.30 -14.06
C PRO A 326 -6.63 12.25 -13.07
N ARG A 327 -7.81 11.83 -13.55
CA ARG A 327 -9.04 11.89 -12.74
C ARG A 327 -8.97 11.07 -11.45
N TYR A 328 -8.35 9.88 -11.47
CA TYR A 328 -8.15 9.08 -10.27
C TYR A 328 -7.33 9.81 -9.19
N GLU A 329 -6.32 10.62 -9.56
CA GLU A 329 -5.57 11.44 -8.59
C GLU A 329 -6.43 12.56 -8.01
N ARG A 330 -7.19 13.25 -8.86
CA ARG A 330 -8.11 14.31 -8.44
C ARG A 330 -9.14 13.77 -7.45
N VAL A 331 -9.62 12.54 -7.66
CA VAL A 331 -10.52 11.83 -6.72
C VAL A 331 -9.84 11.59 -5.37
N MET A 332 -8.58 11.16 -5.35
CA MET A 332 -7.82 10.97 -4.09
C MET A 332 -7.63 12.30 -3.34
N LEU A 333 -7.38 13.39 -4.07
CA LEU A 333 -7.26 14.72 -3.48
C LEU A 333 -8.58 15.19 -2.85
N LEU A 334 -9.71 15.02 -3.56
CA LEU A 334 -11.04 15.35 -3.02
C LEU A 334 -11.40 14.49 -1.79
N LEU A 335 -11.04 13.20 -1.80
CA LEU A 335 -11.23 12.34 -0.62
C LEU A 335 -10.41 12.80 0.58
N ALA A 336 -9.17 13.27 0.38
CA ALA A 336 -8.34 13.80 1.46
C ALA A 336 -8.94 15.08 2.07
N MET A 337 -9.51 15.97 1.24
CA MET A 337 -10.26 17.14 1.70
C MET A 337 -11.53 16.74 2.45
N ALA A 338 -12.28 15.76 1.94
CA ALA A 338 -13.44 15.21 2.62
C ALA A 338 -13.10 14.58 3.97
N LEU A 339 -11.92 13.95 4.11
CA LEU A 339 -11.42 13.45 5.39
C LEU A 339 -11.24 14.59 6.40
N MET A 340 -10.71 15.74 5.97
CA MET A 340 -10.49 16.89 6.84
C MET A 340 -11.83 17.48 7.31
N GLU A 341 -12.78 17.67 6.39
CA GLU A 341 -14.15 18.09 6.72
C GLU A 341 -14.83 17.10 7.68
N ALA A 342 -14.58 15.78 7.53
CA ALA A 342 -15.09 14.76 8.45
C ALA A 342 -14.56 14.91 9.89
N PHE A 343 -13.37 15.48 10.07
CA PHE A 343 -12.80 15.83 11.37
C PHE A 343 -13.21 17.24 11.86
N GLY A 344 -14.14 17.91 11.16
CA GLY A 344 -14.52 19.28 11.47
C GLY A 344 -13.41 20.29 11.18
N ILE A 345 -12.53 19.97 10.22
CA ILE A 345 -11.47 20.86 9.75
C ILE A 345 -11.96 21.45 8.43
N ARG A 346 -12.28 22.74 8.43
CA ARG A 346 -12.70 23.46 7.23
C ARG A 346 -11.55 23.50 6.23
N VAL A 347 -11.81 23.05 5.02
CA VAL A 347 -10.83 23.13 3.93
C VAL A 347 -10.93 24.51 3.28
N GLU A 348 -9.78 25.15 3.11
CA GLU A 348 -9.64 26.40 2.37
C GLU A 348 -8.82 26.16 1.11
N LEU A 349 -9.18 26.83 0.00
CA LEU A 349 -8.51 26.68 -1.29
C LEU A 349 -7.94 28.01 -1.78
N SER A 350 -6.67 27.99 -2.13
CA SER A 350 -6.01 28.98 -2.99
C SER A 350 -5.76 28.39 -4.37
N VAL A 351 -5.92 29.20 -5.41
CA VAL A 351 -5.52 28.87 -6.78
C VAL A 351 -4.30 29.66 -7.25
N GLU A 352 -3.85 30.64 -6.46
CA GLU A 352 -2.69 31.49 -6.76
C GLU A 352 -1.39 30.67 -6.76
N PRO A 353 -0.69 30.53 -7.91
CA PRO A 353 0.53 29.73 -7.99
C PRO A 353 1.62 30.16 -7.02
N GLU A 354 1.73 31.45 -6.69
CA GLU A 354 2.74 31.94 -5.74
C GLU A 354 2.59 31.31 -4.33
N HIS A 355 1.37 30.92 -3.96
CA HIS A 355 1.11 30.27 -2.67
C HIS A 355 1.65 28.83 -2.62
N SER A 356 1.98 28.20 -3.75
CA SER A 356 2.56 26.85 -3.80
C SER A 356 3.98 26.77 -3.25
N GLU A 357 4.69 27.90 -3.26
CA GLU A 357 6.07 28.01 -2.78
C GLU A 357 6.15 28.17 -1.26
N VAL A 358 5.05 28.55 -0.62
CA VAL A 358 4.99 28.74 0.82
C VAL A 358 5.09 27.40 1.53
N GLU A 359 6.02 27.31 2.47
CA GLU A 359 6.28 26.10 3.25
C GLU A 359 5.09 25.67 4.13
N GLY A 360 5.01 24.38 4.49
CA GLY A 360 3.96 23.91 5.39
C GLY A 360 4.09 24.53 6.79
N PHE A 361 3.00 25.07 7.34
CA PHE A 361 2.99 25.72 8.65
C PHE A 361 1.67 25.57 9.41
N VAL A 362 1.69 25.92 10.69
CA VAL A 362 0.51 26.10 11.55
C VAL A 362 0.55 27.53 12.07
N LEU A 363 -0.48 28.34 11.82
CA LEU A 363 -0.53 29.74 12.19
C LEU A 363 -1.70 30.03 13.13
N ALA A 364 -1.38 30.72 14.23
CA ALA A 364 -2.32 31.31 15.18
C ALA A 364 -1.71 32.62 15.71
N ASN A 365 -1.65 32.82 17.03
CA ASN A 365 -0.85 33.88 17.67
C ASN A 365 0.64 33.83 17.25
N GLN A 366 1.16 32.63 17.04
CA GLN A 366 2.50 32.34 16.50
C GLN A 366 2.45 31.31 15.36
N ALA A 367 3.58 31.04 14.72
CA ALA A 367 3.67 30.09 13.62
C ALA A 367 4.66 28.95 13.88
N ILE A 368 4.19 27.70 13.74
CA ILE A 368 5.04 26.49 13.76
C ILE A 368 5.30 26.10 12.30
N VAL A 369 6.56 26.01 11.89
CA VAL A 369 6.94 25.52 10.54
C VAL A 369 7.09 24.01 10.59
N ALA A 370 6.52 23.32 9.62
CA ALA A 370 6.57 21.88 9.49
C ALA A 370 6.47 21.45 8.02
N ASN A 371 7.61 21.48 7.33
CA ASN A 371 7.69 21.22 5.90
C ASN A 371 8.43 19.91 5.59
N TRP A 372 7.80 19.04 4.79
CA TRP A 372 8.37 17.74 4.39
C TRP A 372 8.08 17.37 2.92
N ILE A 373 7.21 18.12 2.24
CA ILE A 373 6.94 18.03 0.81
C ILE A 373 7.57 19.24 0.13
N GLY A 374 8.20 19.06 -1.03
CA GLY A 374 8.79 20.15 -1.80
C GLY A 374 9.93 20.89 -1.08
N SER A 375 10.41 20.36 0.04
CA SER A 375 11.62 20.83 0.73
C SER A 375 12.85 20.24 0.02
N PRO A 376 13.97 20.98 -0.07
CA PRO A 376 15.24 20.40 -0.53
C PRO A 376 15.79 19.31 0.40
N GLY A 377 15.24 19.17 1.61
CA GLY A 377 15.62 18.14 2.59
C GLY A 377 14.47 17.20 2.96
N LEU A 378 14.79 16.27 3.86
CA LEU A 378 13.85 15.29 4.43
C LEU A 378 12.76 15.96 5.28
N TRP A 379 13.13 17.00 6.05
CA TRP A 379 12.20 17.93 6.69
C TRP A 379 12.87 19.27 6.97
N CYS A 380 12.04 20.28 7.23
CA CYS A 380 12.40 21.54 7.86
C CYS A 380 11.32 21.87 8.90
N VAL A 381 11.71 22.03 10.16
CA VAL A 381 10.78 22.34 11.26
C VAL A 381 11.31 23.45 12.14
N GLU A 382 10.41 24.31 12.61
CA GLU A 382 10.69 25.36 13.59
C GLU A 382 9.48 25.54 14.51
N ALA A 383 9.70 25.62 15.81
CA ALA A 383 8.65 25.80 16.81
C ALA A 383 8.03 27.19 16.74
N SER A 384 8.80 28.20 16.33
CA SER A 384 8.34 29.57 16.16
C SER A 384 9.05 30.21 14.97
N ALA A 385 8.28 30.64 13.96
CA ALA A 385 8.83 31.28 12.77
C ALA A 385 9.34 32.70 13.07
N PRO A 386 10.41 33.17 12.40
CA PRO A 386 10.90 34.54 12.55
C PRO A 386 9.87 35.56 12.04
N PRO A 387 9.92 36.83 12.52
CA PRO A 387 8.94 37.87 12.18
C PRO A 387 8.74 38.11 10.68
N SER A 388 9.79 37.99 9.88
CA SER A 388 9.75 38.18 8.42
C SER A 388 8.95 37.09 7.68
N ARG A 389 8.91 35.86 8.19
CA ARG A 389 8.06 34.79 7.64
C ARG A 389 6.65 34.87 8.20
N LEU A 390 6.52 35.26 9.47
CA LEU A 390 5.21 35.40 10.12
C LEU A 390 4.31 36.41 9.39
N SER A 391 4.86 37.52 8.89
CA SER A 391 4.10 38.47 8.07
C SER A 391 3.60 37.85 6.76
N THR A 392 4.43 37.06 6.08
CA THR A 392 4.03 36.31 4.87
C THR A 392 2.90 35.32 5.17
N TYR A 393 3.00 34.56 6.26
CA TYR A 393 1.97 33.61 6.66
C TYR A 393 0.65 34.28 7.01
N ARG A 394 0.70 35.42 7.73
CA ARG A 394 -0.49 36.21 8.04
C ARG A 394 -1.14 36.76 6.78
N LYS A 395 -0.35 37.33 5.86
CA LYS A 395 -0.87 37.82 4.57
C LYS A 395 -1.57 36.70 3.80
N LEU A 396 -0.94 35.52 3.71
CA LEU A 396 -1.54 34.36 3.05
C LEU A 396 -2.82 33.91 3.76
N ALA A 397 -2.82 33.86 5.10
CA ALA A 397 -4.00 33.49 5.87
C ALA A 397 -5.16 34.47 5.65
N ASP A 398 -4.88 35.77 5.64
CA ASP A 398 -5.86 36.82 5.41
C ASP A 398 -6.45 36.73 3.99
N GLN A 399 -5.61 36.48 2.98
CA GLN A 399 -6.04 36.28 1.59
C GLN A 399 -6.93 35.03 1.47
N VAL A 400 -6.47 33.89 1.97
CA VAL A 400 -7.20 32.61 1.85
C VAL A 400 -8.52 32.65 2.61
N VAL A 401 -8.59 33.36 3.75
CA VAL A 401 -9.83 33.48 4.55
C VAL A 401 -10.76 34.55 3.97
N GLY A 402 -10.23 35.70 3.56
CA GLY A 402 -11.00 36.84 3.05
C GLY A 402 -11.51 36.65 1.62
N GLU A 403 -10.76 35.93 0.78
CA GLU A 403 -11.06 35.66 -0.63
C GLU A 403 -11.41 34.17 -0.84
N SER A 404 -11.77 33.47 0.23
CA SER A 404 -12.00 32.02 0.21
C SER A 404 -12.97 31.62 -0.91
N LEU A 405 -12.44 30.90 -1.89
CA LEU A 405 -13.24 30.23 -2.93
C LEU A 405 -14.21 29.20 -2.33
N THR A 406 -13.90 28.72 -1.11
CA THR A 406 -14.73 27.85 -0.27
C THR A 406 -15.51 28.63 0.78
N SER A 407 -16.05 29.80 0.44
CA SER A 407 -16.88 30.64 1.32
C SER A 407 -18.21 30.01 1.76
N GLN A 408 -18.57 28.85 1.20
CA GLN A 408 -19.84 28.18 1.48
C GLN A 408 -20.00 27.76 2.94
N SER A 409 -21.19 28.00 3.49
CA SER A 409 -21.50 27.76 4.90
C SER A 409 -21.60 26.26 5.25
N THR A 410 -22.03 25.41 4.31
CA THR A 410 -22.23 23.98 4.55
C THR A 410 -21.08 23.13 3.98
N PRO A 411 -20.67 22.04 4.68
CA PRO A 411 -19.65 21.13 4.15
C PRO A 411 -20.00 20.52 2.79
N VAL A 412 -21.28 20.22 2.54
CA VAL A 412 -21.78 19.73 1.25
C VAL A 412 -21.47 20.70 0.12
N SER A 413 -21.77 21.98 0.31
CA SER A 413 -21.55 23.00 -0.70
C SER A 413 -20.07 23.27 -0.93
N ARG A 414 -19.24 23.22 0.14
CA ARG A 414 -17.78 23.32 0.01
C ARG A 414 -17.19 22.16 -0.78
N LEU A 415 -17.56 20.91 -0.46
CA LEU A 415 -17.06 19.74 -1.19
C LEU A 415 -17.56 19.68 -2.63
N ALA A 416 -18.80 20.11 -2.91
CA ALA A 416 -19.31 20.21 -4.28
C ALA A 416 -18.56 21.27 -5.10
N PHE A 417 -18.21 22.39 -4.48
CA PHE A 417 -17.36 23.41 -5.10
C PHE A 417 -15.96 22.86 -5.39
N LEU A 418 -15.31 22.22 -4.41
CA LEU A 418 -14.01 21.58 -4.58
C LEU A 418 -14.03 20.50 -5.67
N ALA A 419 -15.09 19.70 -5.74
CA ALA A 419 -15.29 18.73 -6.81
C ALA A 419 -15.36 19.41 -8.18
N SER A 420 -16.06 20.55 -8.28
CA SER A 420 -16.15 21.32 -9.52
C SER A 420 -14.79 21.90 -9.93
N HIS A 421 -14.03 22.47 -8.99
CA HIS A 421 -12.65 22.94 -9.23
C HIS A 421 -11.73 21.82 -9.74
N LEU A 422 -11.86 20.63 -9.15
CA LEU A 422 -11.10 19.45 -9.54
C LEU A 422 -11.67 18.75 -10.78
N ASP A 423 -12.70 19.28 -11.45
CA ASP A 423 -13.38 18.68 -12.60
C ASP A 423 -13.79 17.20 -12.31
N ILE A 424 -14.47 17.02 -11.17
CA ILE A 424 -15.08 15.77 -10.73
C ILE A 424 -16.59 15.98 -10.66
N PRO A 425 -17.40 15.21 -11.41
CA PRO A 425 -18.85 15.29 -11.31
C PRO A 425 -19.33 14.91 -9.90
N TRP A 426 -19.82 15.90 -9.14
CA TRP A 426 -20.22 15.72 -7.73
C TRP A 426 -21.26 14.61 -7.54
N GLY A 427 -22.27 14.53 -8.41
CA GLY A 427 -23.30 13.49 -8.34
C GLY A 427 -22.75 12.07 -8.51
N TRP A 428 -21.77 11.89 -9.40
CA TRP A 428 -21.07 10.60 -9.56
C TRP A 428 -20.25 10.28 -8.32
N PHE A 429 -19.43 11.23 -7.85
CA PHE A 429 -18.56 11.04 -6.69
C PHE A 429 -19.36 10.66 -5.45
N ARG A 430 -20.45 11.39 -5.17
CA ARG A 430 -21.33 11.12 -4.04
C ARG A 430 -21.98 9.74 -4.14
N LYS A 431 -22.51 9.37 -5.32
CA LYS A 431 -23.10 8.05 -5.55
C LYS A 431 -22.09 6.93 -5.26
N ARG A 432 -20.86 7.08 -5.75
CA ARG A 432 -19.79 6.09 -5.51
C ARG A 432 -19.39 6.01 -4.04
N CYS A 433 -19.35 7.13 -3.33
CA CYS A 433 -19.15 7.13 -1.89
C CYS A 433 -20.27 6.38 -1.14
N VAL A 434 -21.54 6.54 -1.53
CA VAL A 434 -22.66 5.79 -0.94
C VAL A 434 -22.50 4.27 -1.16
N GLU A 435 -22.18 3.87 -2.39
CA GLU A 435 -21.99 2.46 -2.75
C GLU A 435 -20.83 1.84 -1.96
N LEU A 436 -19.69 2.52 -1.86
CA LEU A 436 -18.52 2.05 -1.10
C LEU A 436 -18.71 2.13 0.42
N ALA A 437 -19.50 3.09 0.93
CA ALA A 437 -19.76 3.19 2.37
C ALA A 437 -20.48 1.96 2.93
N ALA A 438 -21.29 1.27 2.11
CA ALA A 438 -22.01 0.06 2.47
C ALA A 438 -21.09 -1.15 2.66
N VAL A 439 -19.97 -1.23 1.93
CA VAL A 439 -19.10 -2.42 1.88
C VAL A 439 -17.70 -2.19 2.45
N GLY A 440 -17.25 -0.93 2.49
CA GLY A 440 -15.89 -0.53 2.85
C GLY A 440 -14.88 -0.77 1.72
N VAL A 441 -13.69 -0.17 1.85
CA VAL A 441 -12.62 -0.29 0.83
C VAL A 441 -11.61 -1.38 1.12
N ASP A 442 -11.69 -2.05 2.27
CA ASP A 442 -10.75 -3.10 2.66
C ASP A 442 -10.78 -4.30 1.72
N ASP A 443 -11.91 -4.53 1.06
CA ASP A 443 -12.04 -5.57 0.05
C ASP A 443 -11.46 -5.18 -1.31
N ILE A 444 -11.15 -3.91 -1.56
CA ILE A 444 -10.53 -3.45 -2.82
C ILE A 444 -9.01 -3.56 -2.75
N ALA A 445 -8.42 -3.01 -1.69
CA ALA A 445 -6.98 -2.95 -1.52
C ALA A 445 -6.64 -2.84 -0.03
N HIS A 446 -6.28 -3.95 0.60
CA HIS A 446 -5.89 -3.94 2.01
C HIS A 446 -4.36 -3.79 2.15
N PRO A 447 -3.85 -2.79 2.87
CA PRO A 447 -2.42 -2.65 3.11
C PRO A 447 -1.86 -3.83 3.93
N SER A 448 -0.64 -4.26 3.62
CA SER A 448 0.12 -5.25 4.41
C SER A 448 1.12 -4.56 5.36
N SER A 449 1.54 -3.33 5.05
CA SER A 449 2.39 -2.51 5.88
C SER A 449 1.63 -2.01 7.10
N ARG A 450 2.20 -2.23 8.28
CA ARG A 450 1.71 -1.70 9.56
C ARG A 450 1.68 -0.17 9.63
N LEU A 451 2.37 0.51 8.71
CA LEU A 451 2.44 1.97 8.63
C LEU A 451 1.23 2.58 7.90
N LEU A 452 0.43 1.72 7.26
CA LEU A 452 -0.73 2.09 6.47
C LEU A 452 -2.03 1.57 7.10
N SER A 453 -3.13 2.24 6.78
CA SER A 453 -4.48 1.79 7.12
C SER A 453 -5.50 2.35 6.12
N THR A 454 -6.63 1.68 5.97
CA THR A 454 -7.78 2.15 5.17
C THR A 454 -8.72 3.08 5.94
N ARG A 455 -8.38 3.44 7.19
CA ARG A 455 -9.26 4.21 8.07
C ARG A 455 -9.59 5.58 7.50
N GLY A 456 -8.60 6.29 6.94
CA GLY A 456 -8.83 7.59 6.31
C GLY A 456 -9.76 7.50 5.10
N LEU A 457 -9.54 6.53 4.21
CA LEU A 457 -10.43 6.26 3.09
C LEU A 457 -11.86 5.96 3.53
N ASN A 458 -12.04 4.99 4.43
CA ASN A 458 -13.36 4.60 4.91
C ASN A 458 -14.08 5.77 5.61
N THR A 459 -13.37 6.59 6.40
CA THR A 459 -13.94 7.77 7.04
C THR A 459 -14.38 8.82 6.02
N ALA A 460 -13.53 9.16 5.05
CA ALA A 460 -13.86 10.14 4.01
C ALA A 460 -15.07 9.71 3.17
N ILE A 461 -15.08 8.45 2.73
CA ILE A 461 -16.16 7.86 1.93
C ILE A 461 -17.48 7.88 2.70
N ARG A 462 -17.48 7.44 3.95
CA ARG A 462 -18.69 7.44 4.78
C ARG A 462 -19.18 8.85 5.08
N TYR A 463 -18.26 9.78 5.33
CA TYR A 463 -18.61 11.18 5.55
C TYR A 463 -19.37 11.75 4.35
N VAL A 464 -18.85 11.59 3.13
CA VAL A 464 -19.51 12.05 1.89
C VAL A 464 -20.84 11.32 1.65
N ALA A 465 -20.89 10.02 1.92
CA ALA A 465 -22.11 9.23 1.74
C ALA A 465 -23.28 9.75 2.59
N TYR A 466 -23.00 10.09 3.84
CA TYR A 466 -24.01 10.48 4.82
C TYR A 466 -24.07 11.99 5.09
N ILE A 467 -23.38 12.80 4.30
CA ILE A 467 -23.16 14.23 4.59
C ILE A 467 -24.44 15.05 4.79
N ASP A 468 -25.54 14.68 4.14
CA ASP A 468 -26.84 15.36 4.28
C ASP A 468 -27.58 14.99 5.57
N LEU A 469 -27.19 13.89 6.22
CA LEU A 469 -27.79 13.40 7.47
C LEU A 469 -27.01 13.86 8.71
N LEU A 470 -25.86 14.52 8.50
CA LEU A 470 -24.98 15.01 9.57
C LEU A 470 -25.38 16.44 9.92
N GLU A 471 -26.47 16.60 10.67
CA GLU A 471 -26.81 17.88 11.28
C GLU A 471 -25.91 18.13 12.50
N GLY A 472 -25.04 19.14 12.41
CA GLY A 472 -24.37 19.76 13.57
C GLY A 472 -23.28 18.96 14.31
N ASP A 473 -22.87 17.78 13.83
CA ASP A 473 -21.93 16.89 14.53
C ASP A 473 -20.66 16.55 13.71
N ASP A 474 -19.50 16.62 14.37
CA ASP A 474 -18.20 16.18 13.81
C ASP A 474 -18.11 14.66 13.68
N PHE A 475 -18.28 14.15 12.45
CA PHE A 475 -18.39 12.72 12.13
C PHE A 475 -17.23 11.86 12.66
N ALA A 476 -15.99 12.34 12.56
CA ALA A 476 -14.78 11.56 12.86
C ALA A 476 -14.09 11.94 14.20
N ARG A 477 -14.58 12.95 14.93
CA ARG A 477 -13.98 13.36 16.22
C ARG A 477 -14.26 12.36 17.35
N ARG A 478 -15.43 11.70 17.28
CA ARG A 478 -15.85 10.61 18.17
C ARG A 478 -14.90 9.42 18.01
#